data_AF-A0A957CRN4-F1
#
_entry.id   AF-A0A957CRN4-F1
#
_cell.length_a   1.000
_cell.length_b   1.000
_cell.length_c   1.000
_cell.angle_alpha   90.00
_cell.angle_beta   90.00
_cell.angle_gamma   90.00
#
_symmetry.space_group_name_H-M   'P 1'
#
loop_
_entity.id
_entity.type
_entity.pdbx_description
1 polymer ?
#
loop_
_entity_poly.entity_id
_entity_poly.type
_entity_poly.pdbx_seq_one_letter_code
_entity_poly.pdbx_strand_id
1 'polypeptide(L)'
;MQNKRTLIMISLLLLLSTGAVVTWAQTGGGYDLTWHTLDSGGGLSSGGDYSINSTIGQPDAGTLSGGEYSLQGGFWHANCVPPAVVNPTIALSNNDVELSWLPVNQADSYNIYRDTVPYFVAAAVYQNSTTSPWLDPGAVGNPALNYFYLMRSVSCGESGNSQRSGEFDFALVPGS
;
A
#
# COMPACT_ATOMS: atom_id res chain seq x y z
N MET A 1 48.38 -0.13 80.19
CA MET A 1 47.15 -0.50 79.46
C MET A 1 46.36 0.70 78.90
N GLN A 2 46.53 1.92 79.43
CA GLN A 2 45.81 3.12 78.95
C GLN A 2 46.16 3.51 77.49
N ASN A 3 47.43 3.46 77.09
CA ASN A 3 47.84 3.94 75.76
C ASN A 3 47.27 3.11 74.58
N LYS A 4 47.04 1.80 74.77
CA LYS A 4 46.41 0.95 73.74
C LYS A 4 44.93 1.27 73.53
N ARG A 5 44.21 1.64 74.60
CA ARG A 5 42.79 2.02 74.52
C ARG A 5 42.61 3.36 73.81
N THR A 6 43.50 4.32 74.09
CA THR A 6 43.49 5.63 73.41
C THR A 6 43.78 5.52 71.92
N LEU A 7 44.75 4.68 71.52
CA LEU A 7 45.06 4.43 70.11
C LEU A 7 43.89 3.77 69.36
N ILE A 8 43.21 2.79 69.97
CA ILE A 8 42.03 2.15 69.37
C ILE A 8 40.88 3.15 69.20
N MET A 9 40.65 4.02 70.19
CA MET A 9 39.63 5.08 70.11
C MET A 9 39.92 6.10 69.01
N ILE A 10 41.19 6.51 68.84
CA ILE A 10 41.59 7.44 67.77
C ILE A 10 41.41 6.79 66.40
N SER A 11 41.81 5.52 66.24
CA SER A 11 41.59 4.79 64.98
C SER A 11 40.10 4.61 64.66
N LEU A 12 39.25 4.33 65.65
CA LEU A 12 37.80 4.25 65.45
C LEU A 12 37.18 5.60 65.08
N LEU A 13 37.64 6.70 65.68
CA LEU A 13 37.20 8.05 65.30
C LEU A 13 37.63 8.42 63.88
N LEU A 14 38.86 8.07 63.49
CA LEU A 14 39.35 8.31 62.14
C LEU A 14 38.59 7.48 61.09
N LEU A 15 38.26 6.22 61.38
CA LEU A 15 37.41 5.40 60.51
C LEU A 15 35.96 5.91 60.42
N LEU A 16 35.39 6.45 61.51
CA LEU A 16 34.06 7.07 61.48
C LEU A 16 34.05 8.38 60.68
N SER A 17 35.15 9.14 60.69
CA SER A 17 35.27 10.40 59.94
C SER A 17 35.42 10.23 58.42
N THR A 18 35.85 9.05 57.95
CA THR A 18 36.02 8.76 56.51
C THR A 18 34.87 7.97 55.90
N GLY A 19 33.89 7.54 56.70
CA GLY A 19 32.81 6.63 56.29
C GLY A 19 31.52 7.28 55.77
N ALA A 20 31.41 8.62 55.74
CA ALA A 20 30.22 9.30 55.22
C ALA A 20 30.49 9.90 53.83
N VAL A 21 30.90 9.08 52.87
CA VAL A 21 30.69 9.44 51.46
C VAL A 21 29.19 9.25 51.23
N VAL A 22 28.43 10.32 51.41
CA VAL A 22 27.05 10.39 50.92
C VAL A 22 27.14 10.12 49.42
N THR A 23 26.78 8.91 48.99
CA THR A 23 26.58 8.63 47.58
C THR A 23 25.30 9.35 47.18
N TRP A 24 25.45 10.60 46.76
CA TRP A 24 24.37 11.32 46.10
C TRP A 24 23.94 10.47 44.91
N ALA A 25 22.68 10.03 44.87
CA ALA A 25 22.13 9.56 43.61
C ALA A 25 22.29 10.70 42.61
N GLN A 26 22.76 10.41 41.40
CA GLN A 26 22.81 11.42 40.34
C GLN A 26 21.38 11.90 40.07
N THR A 27 21.00 13.03 40.66
CA THR A 27 19.91 13.84 40.14
C THR A 27 20.50 14.63 38.99
N GLY A 28 19.87 14.63 37.82
CA GLY A 28 20.36 15.29 36.60
C GLY A 28 20.48 16.81 36.68
N GLY A 29 20.77 17.41 37.84
CA GLY A 29 20.82 18.85 38.07
C GLY A 29 19.46 19.53 37.88
N GLY A 30 19.49 20.82 37.56
CA GLY A 30 18.34 21.59 37.08
C GLY A 30 18.08 21.42 35.58
N TYR A 31 18.59 20.34 34.97
CA TYR A 31 18.32 20.03 33.57
C TYR A 31 16.99 19.30 33.46
N ASP A 32 16.12 19.80 32.58
CA ASP A 32 14.85 19.18 32.23
C ASP A 32 15.10 18.01 31.27
N LEU A 33 14.70 16.81 31.68
CA LEU A 33 14.77 15.59 30.89
C LEU A 33 13.37 15.23 30.36
N THR A 34 12.62 16.24 29.90
CA THR A 34 11.37 15.99 29.18
C THR A 34 11.68 15.28 27.87
N TRP A 35 10.95 14.20 27.62
CA TRP A 35 11.05 13.50 26.36
C TRP A 35 10.33 14.30 25.26
N HIS A 36 10.97 14.36 24.09
CA HIS A 36 10.42 14.95 22.87
C HIS A 36 10.52 13.94 21.74
N THR A 37 9.50 13.86 20.88
CA THR A 37 9.67 13.35 19.52
C THR A 37 10.20 14.47 18.61
N LEU A 38 11.10 14.10 17.70
CA LEU A 38 11.39 14.90 16.52
C LEU A 38 10.64 14.27 15.35
N ASP A 39 9.35 14.57 15.27
CA ASP A 39 8.51 14.13 14.16
C ASP A 39 8.73 15.11 13.01
N SER A 40 9.52 14.71 12.01
CA SER A 40 9.86 15.47 10.78
C SER A 40 11.15 16.31 10.82
N GLY A 41 12.31 15.65 10.99
CA GLY A 41 13.58 16.21 10.51
C GLY A 41 13.77 15.99 8.99
N GLY A 42 14.80 16.57 8.37
CA GLY A 42 15.10 16.37 6.94
C GLY A 42 15.25 17.67 6.13
N GLY A 43 15.17 17.57 4.80
CA GLY A 43 15.28 18.69 3.85
C GLY A 43 16.19 18.38 2.65
N LEU A 44 16.40 19.41 1.83
CA LEU A 44 17.31 19.36 0.69
C LEU A 44 18.76 19.34 1.18
N SER A 45 19.47 18.24 0.91
CA SER A 45 20.92 18.15 1.05
C SER A 45 21.54 18.10 -0.35
N SER A 46 22.54 18.93 -0.62
CA SER A 46 23.24 18.94 -1.91
C SER A 46 24.75 18.79 -1.72
N GLY A 47 25.40 18.18 -2.71
CA GLY A 47 26.84 18.00 -2.75
C GLY A 47 27.32 17.59 -4.15
N GLY A 48 28.21 18.39 -4.75
CA GLY A 48 28.56 18.24 -6.17
C GLY A 48 27.34 18.42 -7.07
N ASP A 49 27.17 17.52 -8.04
CA ASP A 49 26.03 17.52 -8.98
C ASP A 49 24.76 16.86 -8.41
N TYR A 50 24.81 16.36 -7.17
CA TYR A 50 23.72 15.60 -6.58
C TYR A 50 22.95 16.41 -5.55
N SER A 51 21.64 16.19 -5.55
CA SER A 51 20.71 16.76 -4.59
C SER A 51 19.77 15.67 -4.10
N ILE A 52 19.55 15.62 -2.78
CA ILE A 52 18.74 14.62 -2.10
C ILE A 52 17.73 15.38 -1.24
N ASN A 53 16.45 15.05 -1.37
CA ASN A 53 15.44 15.51 -0.42
C ASN A 53 15.06 14.34 0.49
N SER A 54 15.24 14.50 1.79
CA SER A 54 15.08 13.42 2.77
C SER A 54 14.20 13.85 3.95
N THR A 55 13.64 12.87 4.67
CA THR A 55 12.99 13.06 5.96
C THR A 55 13.62 12.15 7.02
N ILE A 56 13.88 12.66 8.22
CA ILE A 56 14.39 11.94 9.40
C ILE A 56 13.22 11.76 10.38
N GLY A 57 13.11 10.57 10.98
CA GLY A 57 12.14 10.32 12.06
C GLY A 57 10.71 10.17 11.57
N GLN A 58 10.45 9.24 10.65
CA GLN A 58 9.09 8.86 10.27
C GLN A 58 8.87 7.39 10.69
N PRO A 59 8.67 7.10 12.00
CA PRO A 59 8.41 5.74 12.46
C PRO A 59 7.13 5.15 11.87
N ASP A 60 6.18 6.03 11.51
CA ASP A 60 4.91 5.66 10.85
C ASP A 60 4.99 5.74 9.32
N ALA A 61 6.18 5.91 8.73
CA ALA A 61 6.34 5.87 7.28
C ALA A 61 6.09 4.46 6.74
N GLY A 62 5.29 4.39 5.67
CA GLY A 62 4.98 3.16 4.95
C GLY A 62 3.52 2.74 5.06
N THR A 63 3.22 1.56 4.54
CA THR A 63 1.86 1.01 4.55
C THR A 63 1.56 0.40 5.92
N LEU A 64 0.70 1.06 6.67
CA LEU A 64 0.05 0.53 7.86
C LEU A 64 -1.22 -0.21 7.43
N SER A 65 -1.56 -1.31 8.10
CA SER A 65 -2.78 -2.07 7.80
C SER A 65 -3.50 -2.52 9.07
N GLY A 66 -4.82 -2.60 9.01
CA GLY A 66 -5.68 -3.05 10.10
C GLY A 66 -7.07 -3.43 9.59
N GLY A 67 -7.43 -4.71 9.68
CA GLY A 67 -8.65 -5.22 9.06
C GLY A 67 -8.61 -5.05 7.53
N GLU A 68 -9.68 -4.49 6.96
CA GLU A 68 -9.79 -4.18 5.53
C GLU A 68 -9.16 -2.83 5.14
N TYR A 69 -8.63 -2.08 6.11
CA TYR A 69 -8.11 -0.75 5.88
C TYR A 69 -6.59 -0.77 5.76
N SER A 70 -6.08 0.00 4.78
CA SER A 70 -4.66 0.34 4.68
C SER A 70 -4.51 1.86 4.71
N LEU A 71 -3.43 2.31 5.34
CA LEU A 71 -3.05 3.71 5.42
C LEU A 71 -1.59 3.82 4.97
N GLN A 72 -1.32 4.62 3.95
CA GLN A 72 0.05 5.01 3.64
C GLN A 72 0.40 6.22 4.49
N GLY A 73 1.15 6.01 5.57
CA GLY A 73 1.55 7.07 6.49
C GLY A 73 2.89 7.65 6.10
N GLY A 74 3.09 8.97 6.24
CA GLY A 74 4.36 9.70 6.10
C GLY A 74 4.42 10.68 4.91
N PHE A 75 5.54 11.38 4.73
CA PHE A 75 5.62 12.52 3.79
C PHE A 75 5.79 12.14 2.29
N TRP A 76 6.54 11.09 1.98
CA TRP A 76 6.94 10.73 0.60
C TRP A 76 6.12 9.60 -0.04
N HIS A 77 4.89 9.38 0.42
CA HIS A 77 4.12 8.21 0.00
C HIS A 77 3.64 8.35 -1.44
N ALA A 78 3.86 7.30 -2.21
CA ALA A 78 3.33 7.20 -3.55
C ALA A 78 1.83 6.93 -3.43
N ASN A 79 1.03 8.00 -3.52
CA ASN A 79 -0.42 7.90 -3.59
C ASN A 79 -0.78 6.91 -4.70
N CYS A 80 -1.24 5.72 -4.34
CA CYS A 80 -1.81 4.80 -5.32
C CYS A 80 -3.13 5.39 -5.79
N VAL A 81 -3.14 5.90 -7.01
CA VAL A 81 -4.36 6.33 -7.69
C VAL A 81 -4.71 5.22 -8.69
N PRO A 82 -5.79 4.45 -8.46
CA PRO A 82 -6.23 3.48 -9.45
C PRO A 82 -6.43 4.14 -10.81
N PRO A 83 -6.13 3.45 -11.92
CA PRO A 83 -6.25 4.05 -13.24
C PRO A 83 -7.70 4.45 -13.54
N ALA A 84 -7.88 5.30 -14.54
CA ALA A 84 -9.21 5.61 -15.04
C ALA A 84 -9.92 4.34 -15.56
N VAL A 85 -11.25 4.38 -15.56
CA VAL A 85 -12.07 3.30 -16.11
C VAL A 85 -11.81 3.15 -17.61
N VAL A 86 -11.48 1.93 -18.05
CA VAL A 86 -11.44 1.57 -19.47
C VAL A 86 -12.86 1.33 -19.99
N ASN A 87 -13.15 1.71 -21.24
CA ASN A 87 -14.39 1.35 -21.91
C ASN A 87 -14.06 0.66 -23.23
N PRO A 88 -14.18 -0.68 -23.30
CA PRO A 88 -13.93 -1.41 -24.53
C PRO A 88 -15.06 -1.19 -25.55
N THR A 89 -14.70 -1.20 -26.83
CA THR A 89 -15.64 -1.49 -27.91
C THR A 89 -15.70 -2.99 -28.11
N ILE A 90 -16.91 -3.52 -28.33
CA ILE A 90 -17.14 -4.92 -28.66
C ILE A 90 -17.41 -5.06 -30.16
N ALA A 91 -16.80 -6.06 -30.79
CA ALA A 91 -17.00 -6.39 -32.20
C ALA A 91 -17.01 -7.91 -32.40
N LEU A 92 -17.57 -8.36 -33.52
CA LEU A 92 -17.47 -9.73 -33.98
C LEU A 92 -16.16 -9.90 -34.75
N SER A 93 -15.40 -10.94 -34.44
CA SER A 93 -14.23 -11.35 -35.22
C SER A 93 -14.32 -12.85 -35.52
N ASN A 94 -14.75 -13.19 -36.74
CA ASN A 94 -15.12 -14.57 -37.11
C ASN A 94 -16.20 -15.14 -36.16
N ASN A 95 -15.83 -16.14 -35.34
CA ASN A 95 -16.70 -16.79 -34.36
C ASN A 95 -16.33 -16.39 -32.92
N ASP A 96 -15.60 -15.28 -32.78
CA ASP A 96 -15.04 -14.80 -31.53
C ASP A 96 -15.58 -13.40 -31.21
N VAL A 97 -15.65 -13.09 -29.93
CA VAL A 97 -15.86 -11.72 -29.47
C VAL A 97 -14.52 -11.00 -29.43
N GLU A 98 -14.42 -9.85 -30.07
CA GLU A 98 -13.27 -8.95 -29.99
C GLU A 98 -13.59 -7.78 -29.07
N LEU A 99 -12.81 -7.62 -28.00
CA LEU A 99 -12.81 -6.43 -27.15
C LEU A 99 -11.58 -5.58 -27.50
N SER A 100 -11.82 -4.33 -27.88
CA SER A 100 -10.77 -3.39 -28.28
C SER A 100 -10.87 -2.12 -27.45
N TRP A 101 -9.75 -1.59 -26.98
CA TRP A 101 -9.72 -0.38 -26.14
C TRP A 101 -8.47 0.46 -26.40
N LEU A 102 -8.56 1.74 -26.04
CA LEU A 102 -7.40 2.62 -26.01
C LEU A 102 -6.62 2.41 -24.71
N PRO A 103 -5.27 2.46 -24.74
CA PRO A 103 -4.47 2.41 -23.52
C PRO A 103 -4.87 3.52 -22.53
N VAL A 104 -5.12 3.13 -21.28
CA VAL A 104 -5.39 4.03 -20.16
C VAL A 104 -4.08 4.42 -19.49
N ASN A 105 -3.89 5.72 -19.25
CA ASN A 105 -2.70 6.22 -18.58
C ASN A 105 -2.57 5.60 -17.16
N GLN A 106 -1.36 5.17 -16.80
CA GLN A 106 -1.03 4.49 -15.55
C GLN A 106 -1.71 3.12 -15.35
N ALA A 107 -2.32 2.53 -16.38
CA ALA A 107 -2.77 1.14 -16.35
C ALA A 107 -1.66 0.21 -16.88
N ASP A 108 -1.28 -0.78 -16.07
CA ASP A 108 -0.29 -1.79 -16.44
C ASP A 108 -0.97 -2.99 -17.14
N SER A 109 -2.24 -3.25 -16.80
CA SER A 109 -3.05 -4.32 -17.40
C SER A 109 -4.55 -4.05 -17.30
N TYR A 110 -5.35 -4.94 -17.87
CA TYR A 110 -6.79 -4.89 -17.89
C TYR A 110 -7.37 -6.24 -17.49
N ASN A 111 -8.16 -6.26 -16.42
CA ASN A 111 -8.94 -7.41 -16.02
C ASN A 111 -10.25 -7.44 -16.80
N ILE A 112 -10.50 -8.56 -17.46
CA ILE A 112 -11.68 -8.86 -18.25
C ILE A 112 -12.52 -9.83 -17.44
N TYR A 113 -13.77 -9.49 -17.27
CA TYR A 113 -14.75 -10.31 -16.57
C TYR A 113 -15.81 -10.74 -17.57
N ARG A 114 -16.30 -11.98 -17.43
CA ARG A 114 -17.30 -12.58 -18.31
C ARG A 114 -18.32 -13.38 -17.52
N ASP A 115 -19.58 -13.30 -17.91
CA ASP A 115 -20.65 -14.15 -17.40
C ASP A 115 -21.73 -14.37 -18.48
N THR A 116 -22.63 -15.32 -18.26
CA THR A 116 -23.86 -15.52 -19.04
C THR A 116 -25.05 -14.73 -18.49
N VAL A 117 -24.89 -14.06 -17.34
CA VAL A 117 -25.89 -13.17 -16.72
C VAL A 117 -25.57 -11.69 -17.03
N PRO A 118 -26.47 -10.91 -17.68
CA PRO A 118 -26.19 -9.56 -18.17
C PRO A 118 -25.69 -8.53 -17.14
N TYR A 119 -26.06 -8.70 -15.87
CA TYR A 119 -25.75 -7.76 -14.79
C TYR A 119 -24.99 -8.46 -13.65
N PHE A 120 -24.13 -9.42 -13.99
CA PHE A 120 -23.34 -10.15 -13.03
C PHE A 120 -22.42 -9.25 -12.19
N VAL A 121 -22.01 -9.80 -11.04
CA VAL A 121 -21.02 -9.20 -10.16
C VAL A 121 -19.64 -9.69 -10.59
N ALA A 122 -18.75 -8.77 -10.96
CA ALA A 122 -17.35 -9.07 -11.28
C ALA A 122 -16.59 -9.52 -10.02
N ALA A 123 -16.65 -10.83 -9.74
CA ALA A 123 -16.01 -11.47 -8.60
C ALA A 123 -14.71 -12.20 -8.98
N ALA A 124 -14.72 -12.94 -10.09
CA ALA A 124 -13.54 -13.65 -10.59
C ALA A 124 -13.11 -13.07 -11.94
N VAL A 125 -11.83 -12.73 -12.06
CA VAL A 125 -11.22 -12.30 -13.32
C VAL A 125 -11.27 -13.47 -14.30
N TYR A 126 -11.91 -13.28 -15.45
CA TYR A 126 -11.93 -14.28 -16.52
C TYR A 126 -10.57 -14.32 -17.23
N GLN A 127 -10.03 -13.14 -17.56
CA GLN A 127 -8.72 -13.02 -18.18
C GLN A 127 -8.06 -11.68 -17.81
N ASN A 128 -6.72 -11.66 -17.76
CA ASN A 128 -5.94 -10.43 -17.72
C ASN A 128 -5.26 -10.21 -19.07
N SER A 129 -5.28 -8.98 -19.58
CA SER A 129 -4.59 -8.60 -20.82
C SER A 129 -3.76 -7.35 -20.61
N THR A 130 -2.56 -7.32 -21.21
CA THR A 130 -1.71 -6.12 -21.28
C THR A 130 -1.80 -5.43 -22.64
N THR A 131 -2.51 -6.02 -23.61
CA THR A 131 -2.60 -5.53 -24.98
C THR A 131 -4.05 -5.49 -25.48
N SER A 132 -4.32 -4.57 -26.40
CA SER A 132 -5.56 -4.48 -27.16
C SER A 132 -5.27 -4.78 -28.64
N PRO A 133 -6.16 -5.46 -29.37
CA PRO A 133 -7.41 -6.07 -28.90
C PRO A 133 -7.20 -7.40 -28.16
N TRP A 134 -8.25 -7.87 -27.48
CA TRP A 134 -8.32 -9.23 -26.94
C TRP A 134 -9.52 -9.98 -27.55
N LEU A 135 -9.32 -11.25 -27.86
CA LEU A 135 -10.33 -12.14 -28.43
C LEU A 135 -10.82 -13.13 -27.37
N ASP A 136 -12.13 -13.38 -27.33
CA ASP A 136 -12.77 -14.50 -26.62
C ASP A 136 -13.16 -15.58 -27.63
N PRO A 137 -12.33 -16.62 -27.82
CA PRO A 137 -12.54 -17.56 -28.90
C PRO A 137 -13.78 -18.42 -28.71
N GLY A 138 -14.60 -18.54 -29.75
CA GLY A 138 -15.82 -19.37 -29.72
C GLY A 138 -16.95 -18.81 -28.87
N ALA A 139 -16.89 -17.54 -28.48
CA ALA A 139 -17.92 -16.87 -27.70
C ALA A 139 -19.17 -16.52 -28.52
N VAL A 140 -19.15 -16.68 -29.85
CA VAL A 140 -20.30 -16.42 -30.73
C VAL A 140 -20.80 -17.71 -31.39
N GLY A 141 -22.07 -17.72 -31.81
CA GLY A 141 -22.66 -18.73 -32.68
C GLY A 141 -23.58 -19.72 -31.96
N ASN A 142 -23.90 -19.50 -30.68
CA ASN A 142 -24.84 -20.30 -29.92
C ASN A 142 -26.00 -19.44 -29.40
N PRO A 143 -27.18 -19.44 -30.06
CA PRO A 143 -28.35 -18.67 -29.62
C PRO A 143 -28.93 -19.04 -28.26
N ALA A 144 -28.43 -20.09 -27.60
CA ALA A 144 -28.77 -20.43 -26.22
C ALA A 144 -27.78 -19.85 -25.18
N LEU A 145 -26.64 -19.30 -25.61
CA LEU A 145 -25.56 -18.82 -24.75
C LEU A 145 -25.08 -17.46 -25.24
N ASN A 146 -25.48 -16.41 -24.52
CA ASN A 146 -24.97 -15.05 -24.73
C ASN A 146 -23.95 -14.74 -23.64
N TYR A 147 -22.83 -14.10 -24.01
CA TYR A 147 -21.81 -13.67 -23.05
C TYR A 147 -21.83 -12.16 -22.82
N PHE A 148 -21.66 -11.78 -21.56
CA PHE A 148 -21.63 -10.41 -21.08
C PHE A 148 -20.28 -10.11 -20.46
N TYR A 149 -19.77 -8.93 -20.74
CA TYR A 149 -18.42 -8.51 -20.43
C TYR A 149 -18.41 -7.19 -19.66
N LEU A 150 -17.44 -7.08 -18.77
CA LEU A 150 -17.01 -5.82 -18.20
C LEU A 150 -15.49 -5.85 -17.99
N MET A 151 -14.86 -4.69 -17.99
CA MET A 151 -13.42 -4.56 -17.80
C MET A 151 -13.08 -3.59 -16.68
N ARG A 152 -11.91 -3.79 -16.08
CA ARG A 152 -11.28 -2.84 -15.14
C ARG A 152 -9.82 -2.65 -15.52
N SER A 153 -9.36 -1.41 -15.47
CA SER A 153 -7.93 -1.08 -15.59
C SER A 153 -7.23 -1.40 -14.28
N VAL A 154 -6.00 -1.89 -14.34
CA VAL A 154 -5.24 -2.33 -13.16
C VAL A 154 -3.83 -1.75 -13.18
N SER A 155 -3.41 -1.24 -12.03
CA SER A 155 -1.99 -1.02 -11.72
C SER A 155 -1.74 -1.33 -10.25
N CYS A 156 -1.61 -0.32 -9.39
CA CYS A 156 -1.54 -0.46 -7.94
C CYS A 156 -2.90 -0.77 -7.28
N GLY A 157 -3.99 -0.59 -8.03
CA GLY A 157 -5.36 -0.95 -7.68
C GLY A 157 -6.23 -1.09 -8.93
N GLU A 158 -7.47 -1.54 -8.77
CA GLU A 158 -8.43 -1.63 -9.87
C GLU A 158 -9.26 -0.35 -10.03
N SER A 159 -9.54 0.03 -11.27
CA SER A 159 -10.53 1.05 -11.59
C SER A 159 -11.96 0.60 -11.21
N GLY A 160 -12.90 1.52 -11.31
CA GLY A 160 -14.33 1.16 -11.40
C GLY A 160 -14.64 0.30 -12.64
N ASN A 161 -15.84 -0.25 -12.67
CA ASN A 161 -16.36 -1.04 -13.79
C ASN A 161 -16.48 -0.21 -15.07
N SER A 162 -16.07 -0.78 -16.20
CA SER A 162 -16.42 -0.27 -17.53
C SER A 162 -17.94 -0.23 -17.76
N GLN A 163 -18.33 0.39 -18.87
CA GLN A 163 -19.61 0.06 -19.49
C GLN A 163 -19.70 -1.45 -19.76
N ARG A 164 -20.89 -2.02 -19.55
CA ARG A 164 -21.15 -3.42 -19.83
C ARG A 164 -21.44 -3.60 -21.31
N SER A 165 -20.90 -4.65 -21.88
CA SER A 165 -21.14 -5.06 -23.26
C SER A 165 -21.62 -6.50 -23.27
N GLY A 166 -22.42 -6.87 -24.26
CA GLY A 166 -22.90 -8.24 -24.42
C GLY A 166 -22.93 -8.59 -25.89
N GLU A 167 -22.59 -9.83 -26.18
CA GLU A 167 -22.84 -10.44 -27.46
C GLU A 167 -24.23 -11.12 -27.44
N PHE A 168 -24.91 -11.14 -28.58
CA PHE A 168 -26.25 -11.70 -28.70
C PHE A 168 -26.38 -12.50 -29.99
N ASP A 169 -26.64 -13.77 -29.84
CA ASP A 169 -26.96 -14.68 -30.93
C ASP A 169 -28.48 -14.79 -31.12
N PHE A 170 -28.93 -14.83 -32.37
CA PHE A 170 -30.34 -15.08 -32.72
C PHE A 170 -30.47 -16.12 -33.83
N ALA A 171 -31.41 -17.05 -33.66
CA ALA A 171 -31.79 -17.99 -34.70
C ALA A 171 -32.87 -17.39 -35.60
N LEU A 172 -32.70 -17.51 -36.92
CA LEU A 172 -33.78 -17.19 -37.86
C LEU A 172 -34.81 -18.31 -37.86
N VAL A 173 -36.08 -17.96 -37.62
CA VAL A 173 -37.21 -18.88 -37.77
C VAL A 173 -37.91 -18.57 -39.10
N PRO A 174 -38.06 -19.54 -40.02
CA PRO A 174 -38.83 -19.33 -41.25
C PRO A 174 -40.26 -18.90 -40.94
N GLY A 175 -40.76 -17.89 -41.64
CA GLY A 175 -42.15 -17.47 -41.54
C GLY A 175 -43.10 -18.58 -42.01
N SER A 176 -44.18 -18.79 -41.25
CA SER A 176 -45.26 -19.73 -41.59
C SER A 176 -46.05 -19.29 -42.81
#